data_AF-A0A4P7KWL3-F1
#
_entry.id   AF-A0A4P7KWL3-F1
#
_cell.length_a   1.000
_cell.length_b   1.000
_cell.length_c   1.000
_cell.angle_alpha   90.00
_cell.angle_beta   90.00
_cell.angle_gamma   90.00
#
_symmetry.space_group_name_H-M   'P 1'
#
loop_
_entity.id
_entity.type
_entity.pdbx_description
1 polymer ?
#
loop_
_entity_poly.entity_id
_entity_poly.type
_entity_poly.pdbx_seq_one_letter_code
_entity_poly.pdbx_strand_id
1 'polypeptide(L)' 'MTKTLNLELHPSSVKPGTEEYPRQYIIVNRFDYYNVVVGAFDSDGKFLYFQGWDNGDYTTFRPGDYAYWAVLPAKKPE' A
#
# COMPACT_ATOMS: atom_id res chain seq x y z
N MET A 1 9.47 25.48 4.14
CA MET A 1 9.32 25.00 2.76
C MET A 1 8.33 23.85 2.75
N THR A 2 7.25 23.96 1.98
CA THR A 2 6.30 22.86 1.77
C THR A 2 6.96 21.87 0.81
N LYS A 3 7.11 20.61 1.23
CA LYS A 3 7.48 19.54 0.31
C LYS A 3 6.19 18.97 -0.29
N THR A 4 6.04 19.07 -1.60
CA THR A 4 4.97 18.38 -2.32
C THR A 4 5.33 16.91 -2.47
N LEU A 5 4.41 16.04 -2.09
CA LEU A 5 4.53 14.60 -2.31
C LEU A 5 3.73 14.23 -3.56
N ASN A 6 4.42 13.75 -4.59
CA ASN A 6 3.77 13.20 -5.79
C ASN A 6 3.65 11.68 -5.62
N LEU A 7 2.42 11.17 -5.64
CA LEU A 7 2.14 9.73 -5.56
C LEU A 7 1.72 9.21 -6.93
N GLU A 8 2.33 8.12 -7.37
CA GLU A 8 1.89 7.38 -8.54
C GLU A 8 0.81 6.38 -8.14
N LEU A 9 -0.43 6.63 -8.55
CA LEU A 9 -1.56 5.76 -8.25
C LEU A 9 -1.66 4.63 -9.26
N HIS A 10 -1.60 3.40 -8.78
CA HIS A 10 -1.82 2.18 -9.56
C HIS A 10 -3.20 1.62 -9.27
N PRO A 11 -3.94 1.11 -10.27
CA PRO A 11 -5.22 0.45 -10.05
C PRO A 11 -5.02 -0.89 -9.33
N SER A 12 -6.04 -1.38 -8.62
CA SER A 12 -5.98 -2.64 -7.87
C SER A 12 -5.76 -3.90 -8.73
N SER A 13 -5.99 -3.80 -10.05
CA SER A 13 -5.63 -4.83 -11.02
C SER A 13 -4.12 -5.04 -11.14
N VAL A 14 -3.32 -4.00 -10.93
CA VAL A 14 -1.86 -4.06 -10.93
C VAL A 14 -1.37 -4.46 -9.55
N LYS A 15 -0.41 -5.40 -9.47
CA LYS A 15 0.12 -5.89 -8.19
C LYS A 15 1.44 -5.19 -7.85
N PRO A 16 1.67 -4.84 -6.57
CA PRO A 16 2.96 -4.34 -6.12
C PRO A 16 4.09 -5.35 -6.40
N GLY A 17 5.25 -4.84 -6.81
CA GLY A 17 6.49 -5.61 -6.95
C GLY A 17 7.35 -5.62 -5.66
N THR A 18 8.46 -6.36 -5.69
CA THR A 18 9.24 -6.87 -4.53
C THR A 18 10.38 -6.01 -3.99
N GLU A 19 10.60 -4.81 -4.50
CA GLU A 19 11.92 -4.18 -4.32
C GLU A 19 12.12 -3.42 -2.97
N GLU A 20 12.64 -4.12 -1.96
CA GLU A 20 13.26 -3.59 -0.73
C GLU A 20 12.38 -2.80 0.28
N TYR A 21 12.76 -2.95 1.55
CA TYR A 21 12.05 -2.67 2.79
C TYR A 21 11.92 -1.19 3.22
N PRO A 22 10.99 -0.89 4.15
CA PRO A 22 9.60 -1.33 4.17
C PRO A 22 8.77 -0.43 3.25
N ARG A 23 8.02 -1.02 2.33
CA ARG A 23 7.08 -0.30 1.47
C ARG A 23 5.78 -0.10 2.25
N GLN A 24 5.68 1.02 2.94
CA GLN A 24 4.36 1.51 3.31
C GLN A 24 3.67 1.93 2.01
N TYR A 25 2.40 1.59 1.91
CA TYR A 25 1.55 1.96 0.79
C TYR A 25 0.39 2.78 1.32
N ILE A 26 -0.17 3.59 0.43
CA ILE A 26 -1.52 4.08 0.61
C ILE A 26 -2.43 3.24 -0.29
N ILE A 27 -3.57 2.81 0.22
CA ILE A 27 -4.67 2.30 -0.60
C ILE A 27 -5.82 3.29 -0.54
N VAL A 28 -6.56 3.42 -1.63
CA VAL A 28 -7.78 4.23 -1.70
C VAL A 28 -8.93 3.31 -2.05
N ASN A 29 -9.96 3.27 -1.21
CA ASN A 29 -11.12 2.43 -1.45
C ASN A 29 -12.10 3.05 -2.47
N ARG A 30 -13.14 2.31 -2.84
CA ARG A 30 -14.16 2.76 -3.80
C ARG A 30 -14.98 3.98 -3.35
N PHE A 31 -14.84 4.39 -2.09
CA PHE A 31 -15.51 5.54 -1.49
C PHE A 31 -14.51 6.67 -1.19
N ASP A 32 -13.33 6.64 -1.82
CA ASP A 32 -12.27 7.64 -1.70
C ASP A 32 -11.64 7.78 -0.30
N TYR A 33 -11.85 6.81 0.59
CA TYR A 33 -11.11 6.74 1.86
C TYR A 33 -9.75 6.10 1.65
N TYR A 34 -8.75 6.65 2.33
CA TYR A 34 -7.39 6.14 2.27
C TYR A 34 -7.00 5.39 3.55
N ASN A 35 -6.18 4.35 3.39
CA ASN A 35 -5.52 3.65 4.49
C ASN A 35 -4.02 3.54 4.23
N VAL A 36 -3.21 3.75 5.27
CA VAL A 36 -1.78 3.42 5.23
C VAL A 36 -1.63 1.95 5.59
N VAL A 37 -0.98 1.21 4.71
CA VAL A 37 -0.89 -0.25 4.79
C VAL A 37 0.52 -0.73 4.49
N VAL A 38 0.81 -1.98 4.81
CA VAL A 38 2.04 -2.69 4.44
C VAL A 38 1.69 -3.81 3.46
N GLY A 39 2.57 -4.05 2.48
CA GLY A 39 2.42 -5.17 1.57
C GLY A 39 2.89 -6.49 2.19
N ALA A 40 2.10 -7.55 2.06
CA ALA A 40 2.50 -8.92 2.36
C ALA A 40 2.80 -9.68 1.07
N PHE A 41 3.93 -10.39 1.06
CA PHE A 41 4.46 -11.10 -0.10
C PHE A 41 4.83 -12.52 0.31
N ASP A 42 4.73 -13.48 -0.62
CA ASP A 42 5.25 -14.84 -0.38
C ASP A 42 6.77 -14.92 -0.52
N SER A 43 7.33 -16.12 -0.36
CA SER A 43 8.77 -16.37 -0.46
C SER A 43 9.37 -16.07 -1.83
N ASP A 44 8.56 -16.14 -2.89
CA ASP A 44 8.96 -15.81 -4.26
C ASP A 44 8.76 -14.31 -4.55
N GLY A 45 8.28 -13.56 -3.55
CA GLY A 45 8.01 -12.13 -3.64
C GLY A 45 6.70 -11.80 -4.36
N LYS A 46 5.82 -12.76 -4.61
CA LYS A 46 4.52 -12.47 -5.18
C LYS A 46 3.65 -11.78 -4.14
N PHE A 47 3.05 -10.65 -4.52
CA PHE A 47 2.11 -9.94 -3.66
C PHE A 47 0.90 -10.81 -3.32
N LEU A 48 0.57 -10.86 -2.02
CA LEU A 48 -0.57 -11.60 -1.49
C LEU A 48 -1.73 -10.66 -1.16
N TYR A 49 -1.48 -9.67 -0.30
CA TYR A 49 -2.47 -8.71 0.19
C TYR A 49 -1.79 -7.53 0.89
N PHE A 50 -2.56 -6.49 1.20
CA PHE A 50 -2.14 -5.44 2.12
C PHE A 50 -2.66 -5.71 3.53
N GLN A 51 -1.96 -5.20 4.54
CA GLN A 51 -2.45 -5.17 5.92
C GLN A 51 -2.29 -3.79 6.52
N GLY A 52 -3.23 -3.39 7.36
CA GLY A 52 -3.17 -2.11 8.07
C GLY A 52 -4.31 -1.98 9.06
N TRP A 53 -4.38 -0.82 9.70
CA TRP A 53 -5.44 -0.50 10.64
C TRP A 53 -6.64 0.09 9.90
N ASP A 54 -7.84 -0.39 10.22
CA ASP A 54 -9.12 0.20 9.81
C ASP A 54 -10.02 0.28 11.04
N ASN A 55 -10.51 1.48 11.36
CA ASN A 55 -11.42 1.72 12.50
C ASN A 55 -10.99 1.10 13.84
N GLY A 56 -9.68 1.01 14.09
CA GLY A 56 -9.13 0.48 15.34
C GLY A 56 -8.84 -1.03 15.32
N ASP A 57 -9.16 -1.71 14.22
CA ASP A 57 -8.86 -3.14 14.02
C ASP A 57 -7.78 -3.35 12.97
N TYR A 58 -6.93 -4.36 13.19
CA TYR A 58 -5.91 -4.75 12.20
C TYR A 58 -6.53 -5.67 11.14
N THR A 59 -6.63 -5.17 9.91
CA THR A 59 -7.39 -5.76 8.80
C THR A 59 -6.48 -6.13 7.63
N THR A 60 -6.90 -7.15 6.88
CA THR A 60 -6.30 -7.53 5.59
C THR A 60 -7.13 -6.98 4.45
N PHE A 61 -6.48 -6.29 3.51
CA PHE A 61 -7.10 -5.73 2.31
C PHE A 61 -6.64 -6.49 1.07
N ARG A 62 -7.59 -7.10 0.38
CA ARG A 62 -7.41 -7.76 -0.91
C ARG A 62 -7.68 -6.76 -2.04
N PRO A 63 -7.23 -7.06 -3.26
CA PRO A 63 -7.45 -6.17 -4.42
C PRO A 63 -8.92 -5.76 -4.70
N GLY A 64 -9.90 -6.50 -4.20
CA GLY A 64 -11.32 -6.12 -4.31
C GLY A 64 -11.76 -5.03 -3.32
N ASP A 65 -10.97 -4.77 -2.28
CA ASP A 65 -11.31 -3.86 -1.18
C ASP A 65 -10.84 -2.42 -1.45
N TYR A 66 -9.98 -2.23 -2.45
CA TYR A 66 -9.46 -0.92 -2.84
C TYR A 66 -9.50 -0.70 -4.36
N ALA A 67 -9.65 0.57 -4.76
CA ALA A 67 -9.62 1.00 -6.15
C ALA A 67 -8.18 1.26 -6.62
N TYR A 68 -7.38 1.93 -5.77
CA TYR A 68 -6.02 2.33 -6.10
C TYR A 68 -5.05 2.04 -4.96
N TRP A 69 -3.76 1.95 -5.30
CA TRP A 69 -2.66 1.91 -4.35
C TRP A 69 -1.47 2.74 -4.84
N ALA A 70 -0.66 3.24 -3.91
CA ALA A 70 0.57 3.99 -4.19
C ALA A 70 1.64 3.63 -3.17
N VAL A 71 2.91 3.67 -3.58
CA VAL A 71 4.04 3.53 -2.64
C VAL A 71 4.22 4.85 -1.89
N LEU A 72 4.29 4.79 -0.56
CA LEU A 72 4.71 5.94 0.24
C LEU A 72 6.23 6.00 0.28
N PRO A 73 6.85 7.19 0.14
CA PRO A 73 8.29 7.32 0.29
C PRO A 73 8.70 6.90 1.70
N ALA A 74 9.58 5.91 1.79
CA ALA A 74 10.19 5.50 3.03
C ALA A 74 11.65 5.98 3.05
N LYS A 75 12.13 6.43 4.22
CA LYS A 75 13.56 6.59 4.44
C LYS A 75 14.15 5.18 4.55
N LYS A 76 15.15 4.84 3.74
CA LYS A 76 15.89 3.58 3.90
C LYS A 76 16.41 3.53 5.35
N PRO A 77 16.19 2.44 6.10
CA PRO A 77 16.79 2.28 7.42
C PRO A 77 18.32 2.44 7.29
N GLU A 78 18.91 3.23 8.17
CA GLU A 78 20.37 3.41 8.27
C GLU A 78 21.05 2.14 8.79
#